data_AF-A0A7V0XX62-F1
#
_entry.id   AF-A0A7V0XX62-F1
#
_cell.length_a   1.000
_cell.length_b   1.000
_cell.length_c   1.000
_cell.angle_alpha   90.00
_cell.angle_beta   90.00
_cell.angle_gamma   90.00
#
_symmetry.space_group_name_H-M   'P 1'
#
loop_
_entity.id
_entity.type
_entity.pdbx_description
1 polymer ?
#
loop_
_entity_poly.entity_id
_entity_poly.type
_entity_poly.pdbx_seq_one_letter_code
_entity_poly.pdbx_strand_id
1 'polypeptide(L)'
;MHAVLCCNWKQRVNGQDWFDLVWYVGRKVPLNLTHLEACMLQSGHLEPETTLDETSLRRLLLEKIEKLPITNAQEDVRRYLRNPVDIEIWSRDFFVAVSRQLICEKTGSRKNGV
;
A
#
# COMPACT_ATOMS: atom_id res chain seq x y z
N MET A 1 3.74 2.59 0.15
CA MET A 1 3.30 1.26 -0.36
C MET A 1 4.07 0.12 0.27
N HIS A 2 5.41 0.10 0.26
CA HIS A 2 6.19 -0.96 0.93
C HIS A 2 5.77 -1.16 2.40
N ALA A 3 5.61 -0.09 3.17
CA ALA A 3 5.13 -0.19 4.56
C ALA A 3 3.78 -0.91 4.70
N VAL A 4 2.79 -0.54 3.86
CA VAL A 4 1.46 -1.19 3.83
C VAL A 4 1.56 -2.70 3.56
N LEU A 5 2.46 -3.11 2.66
CA LEU A 5 2.60 -4.52 2.25
C LEU A 5 3.51 -5.34 3.17
N CYS A 6 4.59 -4.75 3.67
CA CYS A 6 5.71 -5.48 4.23
C CYS A 6 5.93 -5.22 5.72
N CYS A 7 5.39 -4.13 6.28
CA CYS A 7 5.51 -3.90 7.72
C CYS A 7 4.51 -4.77 8.48
N ASN A 8 5.01 -5.88 9.04
CA ASN A 8 4.26 -6.71 9.98
C ASN A 8 4.43 -6.15 11.40
N TRP A 9 3.53 -5.26 11.79
CA TRP A 9 3.39 -4.85 13.18
C TRP A 9 2.81 -6.03 13.97
N LYS A 10 3.65 -6.70 14.79
CA LYS A 10 3.30 -7.98 15.45
C LYS A 10 1.97 -7.96 16.22
N GLN A 11 1.69 -6.87 16.94
CA GLN A 11 0.51 -6.76 17.83
C GLN A 11 -0.33 -5.49 17.62
N ARG A 12 0.07 -4.60 16.72
CA ARG A 12 -0.63 -3.33 16.45
C ARG A 12 -0.88 -3.21 14.96
N VAL A 13 -1.83 -2.40 14.55
CA VAL A 13 -1.88 -1.88 13.18
C VAL A 13 -1.39 -0.44 13.18
N ASN A 14 -0.53 -0.11 12.22
CA ASN A 14 -0.19 1.26 11.92
C ASN A 14 -1.26 1.83 10.98
N GLY A 15 -2.23 2.56 11.53
CA GLY A 15 -3.27 3.21 10.76
C GLY A 15 -2.72 4.34 9.89
N GLN A 16 -1.58 4.93 10.26
CA GLN A 16 -0.96 6.00 9.47
C GLN A 16 -0.60 5.53 8.05
N ASP A 17 -0.06 4.32 7.90
CA ASP A 17 0.28 3.76 6.58
C ASP A 17 -0.96 3.61 5.68
N TRP A 18 -2.12 3.29 6.27
CA TRP A 18 -3.40 3.18 5.57
C TRP A 18 -3.99 4.55 5.24
N PHE A 19 -3.83 5.53 6.12
CA PHE A 19 -4.20 6.91 5.85
C PHE A 19 -3.38 7.49 4.69
N ASP A 20 -2.06 7.28 4.72
CA ASP A 20 -1.16 7.70 3.65
C ASP A 20 -1.49 7.01 2.32
N LEU A 21 -1.91 5.74 2.33
CA LEU A 21 -2.40 5.05 1.13
C LEU A 21 -3.62 5.74 0.52
N VAL A 22 -4.63 6.06 1.34
CA VAL A 22 -5.85 6.75 0.88
C VAL A 22 -5.48 8.12 0.28
N TRP A 23 -4.66 8.88 0.99
CA TRP A 23 -4.17 10.18 0.53
C TRP A 23 -3.40 10.05 -0.79
N TYR A 24 -2.49 9.08 -0.87
CA TYR A 24 -1.65 8.85 -2.04
C TYR A 24 -2.48 8.50 -3.29
N VAL A 25 -3.44 7.59 -3.15
CA VAL A 25 -4.35 7.20 -4.23
C VAL A 25 -5.26 8.36 -4.62
N GLY A 26 -5.78 9.12 -3.65
CA GLY A 26 -6.62 10.29 -3.92
C GLY A 26 -5.90 11.39 -4.72
N ARG A 27 -4.56 11.47 -4.62
CA ARG A 27 -3.72 12.37 -5.42
C ARG A 27 -3.41 11.86 -6.83
N LYS A 28 -3.84 10.64 -7.18
CA LYS A 28 -3.57 9.99 -8.47
C LYS A 28 -2.08 9.96 -8.82
N VAL A 29 -1.22 9.82 -7.81
CA VAL A 29 0.23 9.71 -8.02
C VAL A 29 0.54 8.29 -8.51
N PRO A 30 1.24 8.13 -9.66
CA PRO A 30 1.65 6.81 -10.13
C PRO A 30 2.62 6.13 -9.16
N LEU A 31 2.37 4.85 -8.89
CA LEU A 31 3.25 4.01 -8.09
C LEU A 31 4.35 3.43 -8.96
N ASN A 32 5.59 3.79 -8.63
CA ASN A 32 6.77 3.24 -9.26
C ASN A 32 6.99 1.78 -8.81
N LEU A 33 6.57 0.84 -9.65
CA LEU A 33 6.68 -0.60 -9.38
C LEU A 33 8.13 -1.05 -9.29
N THR A 34 9.01 -0.51 -10.13
CA THR A 34 10.44 -0.84 -10.13
C THR A 34 11.09 -0.49 -8.80
N HIS A 35 10.75 0.67 -8.24
CA HIS A 35 11.24 1.08 -6.93
C HIS A 35 10.67 0.21 -5.81
N LEU A 36 9.35 -0.05 -5.84
CA LEU A 36 8.71 -0.90 -4.84
C LEU A 36 9.30 -2.32 -4.82
N GLU A 37 9.51 -2.90 -6.00
CA GLU A 37 10.15 -4.21 -6.19
C GLU A 37 11.53 -4.24 -5.54
N ALA A 38 12.39 -3.25 -5.83
CA ALA A 38 13.72 -3.15 -5.25
C ALA A 38 13.69 -3.05 -3.70
N CYS A 39 12.75 -2.28 -3.14
CA CYS A 39 12.57 -2.21 -1.68
C CYS A 39 12.12 -3.56 -1.10
N MET A 40 11.19 -4.26 -1.76
CA MET A 40 10.72 -5.57 -1.29
C MET A 40 11.83 -6.62 -1.32
N LEU A 41 12.62 -6.67 -2.40
CA LEU A 41 13.80 -7.53 -2.53
C LEU A 41 14.82 -7.24 -1.42
N GLN A 42 15.19 -5.97 -1.23
CA GLN A 42 16.18 -5.58 -0.22
C GLN A 42 15.74 -5.96 1.20
N SER A 43 14.43 -5.86 1.47
CA SER A 43 13.85 -6.21 2.78
C SER A 43 13.55 -7.70 2.96
N GLY A 44 13.79 -8.54 1.94
CA GLY A 44 13.50 -9.98 1.97
C GLY A 44 12.01 -10.34 1.92
N HIS A 45 11.15 -9.43 1.44
CA HIS A 45 9.70 -9.66 1.29
C HIS A 45 9.30 -10.08 -0.13
N LEU A 46 10.28 -10.21 -1.02
CA LEU A 46 10.12 -10.73 -2.37
C LEU A 46 11.34 -11.60 -2.67
N GLU A 47 11.13 -12.77 -3.26
CA GLU A 47 12.22 -13.65 -3.67
C GLU A 47 12.97 -13.05 -4.87
N PRO A 48 14.30 -13.20 -4.97
CA PRO A 48 15.12 -12.61 -6.03
C PRO A 48 14.66 -12.92 -7.46
N GLU A 49 14.06 -14.10 -7.67
CA GLU A 49 13.58 -14.56 -8.97
C GLU A 49 12.12 -14.15 -9.26
N THR A 50 11.45 -13.49 -8.33
CA THR A 50 10.06 -13.07 -8.49
C THR A 50 9.99 -11.62 -8.99
N THR A 51 9.25 -11.41 -10.07
CA THR A 51 8.95 -10.05 -10.55
C THR A 51 7.72 -9.48 -9.89
N LEU A 52 7.80 -8.23 -9.43
CA LEU A 52 6.61 -7.48 -9.03
C LEU A 52 5.97 -6.81 -10.26
N ASP A 53 4.74 -7.18 -10.53
CA ASP A 53 3.88 -6.57 -11.54
C ASP A 53 2.59 -6.04 -10.91
N GLU A 54 1.77 -5.37 -11.72
CA GLU A 54 0.53 -4.78 -11.21
C GLU A 54 -0.43 -5.84 -10.67
N THR A 55 -0.49 -7.01 -11.31
CA THR A 55 -1.39 -8.11 -10.91
C THR A 55 -1.00 -8.66 -9.53
N SER A 56 0.28 -8.98 -9.34
CA SER A 56 0.83 -9.48 -8.08
C SER A 56 0.76 -8.42 -6.98
N LEU A 57 1.03 -7.16 -7.28
CA LEU A 57 0.82 -6.05 -6.35
C LEU A 57 -0.63 -5.98 -5.87
N ARG A 58 -1.60 -5.99 -6.80
CA ARG A 58 -3.03 -5.90 -6.47
C ARG A 58 -3.46 -7.08 -5.60
N ARG A 59 -3.00 -8.29 -5.91
CA ARG A 59 -3.25 -9.48 -5.10
C ARG A 59 -2.71 -9.30 -3.67
N LEU A 60 -1.44 -8.93 -3.52
CA LEU A 60 -0.81 -8.72 -2.21
C LEU A 60 -1.52 -7.63 -1.39
N LEU A 61 -1.93 -6.54 -2.04
CA LEU A 61 -2.66 -5.46 -1.39
C LEU A 61 -4.04 -5.91 -0.93
N LEU A 62 -4.77 -6.70 -1.73
CA LEU A 62 -6.06 -7.27 -1.34
C LEU A 62 -5.92 -8.22 -0.14
N GLU A 63 -4.93 -9.12 -0.16
CA GLU A 63 -4.66 -10.02 0.98
C GLU A 63 -4.36 -9.25 2.27
N LYS A 64 -3.71 -8.08 2.17
CA LYS A 64 -3.45 -7.18 3.31
C LYS A 64 -4.71 -6.49 3.79
N ILE A 65 -5.55 -6.01 2.86
CA ILE A 65 -6.85 -5.39 3.17
C ILE A 65 -7.80 -6.38 3.86
N GLU A 66 -7.82 -7.64 3.42
CA GLU A 66 -8.67 -8.68 4.02
C GLU A 66 -8.34 -8.89 5.50
N LYS A 67 -7.04 -8.86 5.84
CA LYS A 67 -6.52 -9.09 7.18
C LYS A 67 -6.45 -7.82 8.04
N LEU A 68 -6.84 -6.65 7.52
CA LEU A 68 -6.77 -5.38 8.22
C LEU A 68 -7.82 -5.31 9.36
N PRO A 69 -7.43 -5.21 10.65
CA PRO A 69 -8.34 -4.83 11.72
C PRO A 69 -8.64 -3.32 11.63
N ILE A 70 -9.64 -2.97 10.83
CA ILE A 70 -10.01 -1.59 10.47
C ILE A 70 -10.24 -0.71 11.70
N THR A 71 -10.97 -1.21 12.71
CA THR A 71 -11.23 -0.46 13.95
C THR A 71 -9.94 -0.09 14.67
N ASN A 72 -8.96 -0.99 14.73
CA ASN A 72 -7.66 -0.71 15.35
C ASN A 72 -6.88 0.33 14.54
N ALA A 73 -6.97 0.27 13.20
CA ALA A 73 -6.34 1.24 12.31
C ALA A 73 -6.94 2.63 12.48
N GLN A 74 -8.27 2.74 12.59
CA GLN A 74 -8.98 4.00 12.83
C GLN A 74 -8.55 4.62 14.16
N GLU A 75 -8.54 3.83 15.24
CA GLU A 75 -8.16 4.33 16.57
C GLU A 75 -6.68 4.76 16.65
N ASP A 76 -5.80 4.11 15.87
CA ASP A 76 -4.38 4.48 15.78
C ASP A 76 -4.18 5.92 15.26
N VAL A 77 -4.97 6.33 14.26
CA VAL A 77 -4.88 7.64 13.61
C VAL A 77 -5.82 8.69 14.20
N ARG A 78 -6.94 8.29 14.81
CA ARG A 78 -8.00 9.19 15.32
C ARG A 78 -7.43 10.36 16.14
N ARG A 79 -6.45 10.09 17.00
CA ARG A 79 -5.81 11.08 17.89
C ARG A 79 -4.98 12.15 17.17
N TYR A 80 -4.61 11.91 15.91
CA TYR A 80 -3.78 12.81 15.10
C TYR A 80 -4.59 13.63 14.09
N LEU A 81 -5.87 13.27 13.88
CA LEU A 81 -6.72 13.93 12.90
C LEU A 81 -7.43 15.13 13.52
N ARG A 82 -7.44 16.25 12.78
CA ARG A 82 -8.25 17.43 13.15
C ARG A 82 -9.74 17.16 12.95
N ASN A 83 -10.10 16.35 11.95
CA ASN A 83 -11.46 15.96 11.66
C ASN A 83 -11.54 14.42 11.56
N PRO A 84 -12.23 13.73 12.49
CA PRO A 84 -12.32 12.28 12.46
C PRO A 84 -13.24 11.75 11.34
N VAL A 85 -14.02 12.60 10.66
CA VAL A 85 -14.91 12.17 9.55
C VAL A 85 -14.13 11.49 8.42
N ASP A 86 -12.87 11.89 8.18
CA ASP A 86 -12.02 11.34 7.11
C ASP A 86 -11.74 9.83 7.27
N ILE A 87 -11.90 9.29 8.48
CA ILE A 87 -11.71 7.86 8.77
C ILE A 87 -13.01 7.12 9.05
N GLU A 88 -14.16 7.78 9.15
CA GLU A 88 -15.45 7.12 9.41
C GLU A 88 -15.90 6.25 8.23
N ILE A 89 -15.49 6.61 7.01
CA ILE A 89 -15.77 5.83 5.80
C ILE A 89 -14.95 4.54 5.71
N TRP A 90 -13.94 4.35 6.57
CA TRP A 90 -13.05 3.20 6.49
C TRP A 90 -13.82 1.91 6.72
N SER A 91 -13.83 1.09 5.69
CA SER A 91 -14.40 -0.24 5.65
C SER A 91 -13.56 -1.10 4.72
N ARG A 92 -13.75 -2.41 4.75
CA ARG A 92 -13.02 -3.31 3.85
C ARG A 92 -13.32 -2.96 2.39
N ASP A 93 -14.60 -2.74 2.08
CA ASP A 93 -15.06 -2.37 0.74
C ASP A 93 -14.50 -1.03 0.29
N PHE A 94 -14.39 -0.06 1.20
CA PHE A 94 -13.71 1.21 0.93
C PHE A 94 -12.26 1.00 0.51
N PHE A 95 -11.48 0.22 1.26
CA PHE A 95 -10.08 -0.04 0.89
C PHE A 95 -9.94 -0.87 -0.39
N VAL A 96 -10.88 -1.77 -0.69
CA VAL A 96 -10.94 -2.46 -1.99
C VAL A 96 -11.23 -1.46 -3.12
N ALA A 97 -12.11 -0.48 -2.90
CA ALA A 97 -12.35 0.57 -3.89
C ALA A 97 -11.13 1.49 -4.08
N VAL A 98 -10.41 1.81 -3.00
CA VAL A 98 -9.14 2.55 -3.04
C VAL A 98 -8.08 1.78 -3.82
N SER A 99 -7.92 0.47 -3.58
CA SER A 99 -6.92 -0.34 -4.28
C SER A 99 -7.14 -0.38 -5.79
N ARG A 100 -8.41 -0.38 -6.24
CA ARG A 100 -8.78 -0.33 -7.66
C ARG A 100 -8.39 0.99 -8.35
N GLN A 101 -8.30 2.09 -7.60
CA GLN A 101 -7.92 3.40 -8.12
C GLN A 101 -6.40 3.61 -8.20
N LEU A 102 -5.60 2.68 -7.68
CA LEU A 102 -4.15 2.75 -7.75
C LEU A 102 -3.66 2.75 -9.20
N ILE A 103 -2.86 3.76 -9.54
CA ILE A 103 -2.19 3.88 -10.84
C ILE A 103 -0.77 3.37 -10.67
N CYS A 104 -0.32 2.49 -11.57
CA CYS A 104 1.03 1.91 -11.52
C CYS A 104 1.84 2.37 -12.73
N GLU A 105 3.12 2.63 -12.51
CA GLU A 105 4.10 2.87 -13.57
C GLU A 105 5.27 1.88 -13.40
N LYS A 106 5.71 1.27 -14.51
CA LYS A 106 6.92 0.46 -14.52
C LYS A 106 8.00 1.26 -15.23
N THR A 107 8.93 1.81 -14.44
CA THR A 107 10.07 2.51 -15.02
C THR A 107 11.01 1.46 -15.61
N GLY A 108 11.01 1.32 -16.93
CA GLY A 108 12.01 0.50 -17.60
C GLY A 108 13.39 1.07 -17.30
N SER A 109 14.31 0.24 -16.79
CA SER A 109 15.74 0.54 -16.93
C SER A 109 15.98 0.89 -18.39
N ARG A 110 16.33 2.16 -18.68
CA ARG A 110 16.88 2.52 -19.97
C ARG A 110 18.15 1.70 -20.13
N LYS A 111 18.04 0.54 -20.79
CA LYS A 111 19.16 0.01 -21.55
C LYS A 111 19.32 0.98 -22.73
N ASN A 112 20.10 2.04 -22.53
CA ASN A 112 20.74 2.70 -23.65
C ASN A 112 21.73 1.67 -24.22
N GLY A 113 21.26 0.85 -25.15
CA GLY A 113 22.08 0.23 -26.17
C GLY A 113 21.75 0.93 -27.47
N VAL A 114 22.70 1.65 -28.06
CA VAL A 114 23.77 1.18 -28.96
C VAL A 114 24.92 2.19 -28.85
#